data_AF-A0A0N4VZL7-F1
#
_entry.id   AF-A0A0N4VZL7-F1
#
_cell.length_a   1.000
_cell.length_b   1.000
_cell.length_c   1.000
_cell.angle_alpha   90.00
_cell.angle_beta   90.00
_cell.angle_gamma   90.00
#
_symmetry.space_group_name_H-M   'P 1'
#
loop_
_entity.id
_entity.type
_entity.pdbx_description
1 polymer ?
#
loop_
_entity_poly.entity_id
_entity_poly.type
_entity_poly.pdbx_seq_one_letter_code
_entity_poly.pdbx_strand_id
1 'polypeptide(L)'
;RILPDVPCRVCQDHSSGKHYGIFSCDGCAGFFKRSIRRHRQYVCKNKGGCEEGRCIVDKTHRNQCRACRLRKCLEIGMNKEAVQHERGPRNSSLRRQNLLLEHPRLALSVSERIDFKL
;
A
#
# COMPACT_ATOMS: atom_id res chain seq x y z
N ARG A 1 12.55 8.33 7.95
CA ARG A 1 13.02 9.71 7.72
C ARG A 1 11.85 10.49 7.14
N ILE A 2 11.43 11.58 7.78
CA ILE A 2 10.38 12.48 7.30
C ILE A 2 11.06 13.80 6.87
N LEU A 3 10.60 14.41 5.79
CA LEU A 3 11.06 15.68 5.25
C LEU A 3 9.93 16.73 5.45
N PRO A 4 9.98 17.55 6.52
CA PRO A 4 8.92 18.51 6.84
C PRO A 4 8.71 19.55 5.73
N ASP A 5 9.78 20.00 5.09
CA ASP A 5 9.71 21.08 4.08
C ASP A 5 9.38 20.58 2.67
N VAL A 6 9.24 19.27 2.48
CA VAL A 6 8.97 18.67 1.18
C VAL A 6 7.59 18.01 1.19
N PRO A 7 6.57 18.62 0.55
CA PRO A 7 5.21 18.09 0.59
C PRO A 7 5.02 16.89 -0.34
N CYS A 8 4.17 15.95 0.06
CA CYS A 8 3.72 14.86 -0.78
C CYS A 8 2.87 15.40 -1.93
N ARG A 9 3.32 15.16 -3.17
CA ARG A 9 2.64 15.64 -4.38
C ARG A 9 1.21 15.08 -4.58
N VAL A 10 0.82 14.04 -3.83
CA VAL A 10 -0.54 13.47 -3.85
C VAL A 10 -1.47 14.16 -2.86
N CYS A 11 -1.07 14.30 -1.60
CA CYS A 11 -1.97 14.65 -0.49
C CYS A 11 -1.48 15.79 0.40
N GLN A 12 -0.36 16.42 0.05
CA GLN A 12 0.27 17.53 0.77
C GLN A 12 0.72 17.25 2.21
N ASP A 13 0.63 16.01 2.69
CA ASP A 13 1.29 15.56 3.93
C ASP A 13 2.82 15.58 3.77
N HIS A 14 3.56 15.53 4.88
CA HIS A 14 5.02 15.51 4.85
C HIS A 14 5.55 14.30 4.07
N SER A 15 6.45 14.54 3.12
CA SER A 15 7.07 13.46 2.35
C SER A 15 8.07 12.68 3.20
N SER A 16 8.26 11.40 2.91
CA SER A 16 9.36 10.59 3.44
C SER A 16 10.51 10.42 2.43
N GLY A 17 10.43 11.11 1.29
CA GLY A 17 11.38 11.03 0.18
C GLY A 17 10.71 10.70 -1.15
N LYS A 18 11.52 10.35 -2.16
CA LYS A 18 11.04 9.92 -3.47
C LYS A 18 10.58 8.46 -3.42
N HIS A 19 9.32 8.21 -3.80
CA HIS A 19 8.78 6.87 -4.01
C HIS A 19 8.13 6.81 -5.38
N TYR A 20 8.46 5.78 -6.15
CA TYR A 20 7.90 5.57 -7.49
C TYR A 20 8.08 6.79 -8.42
N GLY A 21 9.22 7.48 -8.33
CA GLY A 21 9.57 8.60 -9.21
C GLY A 21 9.29 10.00 -8.65
N ILE A 22 8.48 10.15 -7.59
CA ILE A 22 8.07 11.47 -7.07
C ILE A 22 8.18 11.57 -5.55
N PHE A 23 8.23 12.80 -5.02
CA PHE A 23 8.12 13.04 -3.59
C PHE A 23 6.72 12.67 -3.07
N SER A 24 6.66 11.72 -2.14
CA SER A 24 5.41 11.28 -1.53
C SER A 24 5.60 10.85 -0.07
N CYS A 25 4.50 10.78 0.67
CA CYS A 25 4.48 10.23 2.03
C CYS A 25 4.34 8.70 2.00
N ASP A 26 4.69 8.05 3.11
CA ASP A 26 4.58 6.58 3.24
C ASP A 26 3.15 6.07 3.00
N GLY A 27 2.15 6.88 3.37
CA GLY A 27 0.75 6.54 3.16
C GLY A 27 0.40 6.42 1.67
N CYS A 28 0.83 7.36 0.84
CA CYS A 28 0.56 7.35 -0.60
C CYS A 28 1.45 6.34 -1.33
N ALA A 29 2.72 6.20 -0.95
CA ALA A 29 3.60 5.18 -1.50
C ALA A 29 3.07 3.76 -1.23
N GLY A 30 2.69 3.47 0.01
CA GLY A 30 2.12 2.18 0.40
C GLY A 30 0.77 1.90 -0.27
N PHE A 31 -0.08 2.92 -0.40
CA PHE A 31 -1.34 2.81 -1.14
C PHE A 31 -1.08 2.45 -2.61
N PHE A 32 -0.25 3.23 -3.31
CA PHE A 32 0.08 3.01 -4.71
C PHE A 32 0.64 1.59 -4.95
N LYS A 33 1.61 1.16 -4.15
CA LYS A 33 2.18 -0.19 -4.20
C LYS A 33 1.11 -1.28 -4.14
N ARG A 34 0.20 -1.21 -3.15
CA ARG A 34 -0.86 -2.22 -2.97
C ARG A 34 -1.88 -2.20 -4.09
N SER A 35 -2.17 -1.02 -4.64
CA SER A 35 -3.13 -0.86 -5.73
C SER A 35 -2.59 -1.42 -7.03
N ILE A 36 -1.35 -1.08 -7.42
CA ILE A 36 -0.73 -1.58 -8.65
C ILE A 36 -0.50 -3.09 -8.59
N ARG A 37 0.08 -3.59 -7.49
CA ARG A 37 0.44 -5.01 -7.33
C ARG A 37 -0.76 -5.97 -7.38
N ARG A 38 -1.93 -5.52 -6.94
CA ARG A 38 -3.16 -6.33 -6.96
C ARG A 38 -4.11 -5.90 -8.09
N HIS A 39 -3.62 -5.12 -9.06
CA HIS A 39 -4.39 -4.56 -10.17
C HIS A 39 -5.76 -4.02 -9.71
N ARG A 40 -5.78 -3.24 -8.62
CA ARG A 40 -7.03 -2.79 -8.00
C ARG A 40 -7.72 -1.78 -8.89
N GLN A 41 -8.95 -2.12 -9.28
CA GLN A 41 -9.88 -1.19 -9.91
C GLN A 41 -10.79 -0.60 -8.84
N TYR A 42 -10.77 0.72 -8.69
CA TYR A 42 -11.61 1.43 -7.74
C TYR A 42 -12.63 2.26 -8.52
N VAL A 43 -13.86 2.28 -8.03
CA VAL A 43 -14.94 3.12 -8.56
C VAL A 43 -15.16 4.29 -7.62
N CYS A 44 -15.23 5.50 -8.17
CA CYS A 44 -15.61 6.68 -7.39
C CYS A 44 -17.09 6.57 -7.02
N LYS A 45 -17.44 6.77 -5.74
CA LYS A 45 -18.83 6.75 -5.28
C LYS A 45 -19.53 8.11 -5.37
N ASN A 46 -18.76 9.18 -5.57
CA ASN A 46 -19.33 10.52 -5.68
C ASN A 46 -19.86 10.73 -7.11
N LYS A 47 -21.15 10.44 -7.29
CA LYS A 47 -21.87 10.56 -8.57
C LYS A 47 -22.59 11.91 -8.74
N GLY A 48 -22.54 12.82 -7.76
CA GLY A 48 -23.49 13.95 -7.69
C GLY A 48 -22.98 15.30 -7.15
N GLY A 49 -21.67 15.55 -7.05
CA GLY A 49 -21.18 16.87 -6.61
C GLY A 49 -19.69 17.12 -6.91
N CYS A 50 -19.37 18.39 -7.21
CA CYS A 50 -18.08 18.94 -7.68
C CYS A 50 -17.26 17.96 -8.54
N GLU A 51 -17.58 17.97 -9.85
CA GLU A 51 -16.89 17.29 -10.94
C GLU A 51 -16.67 15.79 -10.71
N GLU A 52 -17.48 14.96 -11.36
CA GLU A 52 -17.39 13.50 -11.29
C GLU A 52 -15.94 13.01 -11.38
N GLY A 53 -15.54 12.23 -10.38
CA GLY A 53 -14.19 11.68 -10.33
C GLY A 53 -13.10 12.65 -9.88
N ARG A 54 -13.39 13.84 -9.32
CA ARG A 54 -12.40 14.81 -8.79
C ARG A 54 -12.50 15.06 -7.28
N CYS A 55 -12.72 14.01 -6.48
CA CYS A 55 -12.71 14.14 -5.02
C CYS A 55 -11.40 14.73 -4.50
N ILE A 56 -11.49 15.55 -3.45
CA ILE A 56 -10.34 16.16 -2.77
C ILE A 56 -9.43 15.05 -2.20
N VAL A 57 -8.12 15.18 -2.47
CA VAL A 57 -7.09 14.29 -1.95
C VAL A 57 -6.07 15.15 -1.20
N ASP A 58 -6.31 15.31 0.10
CA ASP A 58 -5.44 15.98 1.08
C ASP A 58 -5.10 14.99 2.22
N LYS A 59 -4.36 15.45 3.24
CA LYS A 59 -3.93 14.61 4.37
C LYS A 59 -5.11 13.95 5.10
N THR A 60 -6.18 14.69 5.33
CA THR A 60 -7.37 14.30 6.09
C THR A 60 -8.33 13.42 5.28
N HIS A 61 -8.49 13.70 3.99
CA HIS A 61 -9.54 13.16 3.14
C HIS A 61 -9.04 12.15 2.10
N ARG A 62 -7.72 11.93 1.98
CA ARG A 62 -7.13 10.94 1.03
C ARG A 62 -7.70 9.52 1.13
N ASN A 63 -8.36 9.15 2.22
CA ASN A 63 -8.95 7.82 2.39
C ASN A 63 -10.44 7.74 1.98
N GLN A 64 -11.12 8.87 1.74
CA GLN A 64 -12.54 8.92 1.38
C GLN A 64 -12.80 8.32 -0.01
N CYS A 65 -11.94 8.62 -0.99
CA CYS A 65 -12.09 8.11 -2.35
C CYS A 65 -10.80 7.48 -2.88
N ARG A 66 -10.74 6.14 -2.83
CA ARG A 66 -9.58 5.36 -3.35
C ARG A 66 -9.41 5.53 -4.85
N ALA A 67 -10.49 5.70 -5.60
CA ALA A 67 -10.45 5.91 -7.05
C ALA A 67 -9.73 7.22 -7.39
N CYS A 68 -10.17 8.35 -6.82
CA CYS A 68 -9.56 9.66 -7.05
C CYS A 68 -8.12 9.71 -6.53
N ARG A 69 -7.82 9.05 -5.41
CA ARG A 69 -6.45 8.96 -4.91
C ARG A 69 -5.53 8.21 -5.88
N LEU A 70 -5.95 7.05 -6.39
CA LEU A 70 -5.13 6.28 -7.34
C LEU A 70 -4.96 7.01 -8.66
N ARG A 71 -6.05 7.61 -9.18
CA ARG A 71 -6.01 8.48 -10.36
C ARG A 71 -5.00 9.61 -10.19
N LYS A 72 -5.09 10.36 -9.07
CA LYS A 72 -4.13 11.43 -8.76
C LYS A 72 -2.70 10.93 -8.68
N CYS A 73 -2.44 9.77 -8.06
CA CYS A 73 -1.09 9.18 -8.04
C CYS A 73 -0.52 8.98 -9.46
N LEU A 74 -1.33 8.46 -10.38
CA LEU A 74 -0.92 8.22 -11.77
C LEU A 74 -0.72 9.53 -12.54
N GLU A 75 -1.66 10.47 -12.41
CA GLU A 75 -1.63 11.77 -13.11
C GLU A 75 -0.40 12.60 -12.77
N ILE A 76 0.03 12.58 -11.50
CA ILE A 76 1.22 13.32 -11.08
C ILE A 76 2.54 12.56 -11.36
N GLY A 77 2.48 11.38 -11.97
CA GLY A 77 3.64 10.65 -12.44
C GLY A 77 4.22 9.59 -11.49
N MET A 78 3.42 8.97 -10.60
CA MET A 78 3.90 7.76 -9.92
C MET A 78 4.09 6.63 -10.93
N ASN A 79 5.32 6.11 -11.03
CA ASN A 79 5.68 5.08 -11.98
C ASN A 79 5.21 3.69 -11.51
N LYS A 80 4.20 3.15 -12.19
CA LYS A 80 3.67 1.79 -11.94
C LYS A 80 4.70 0.69 -12.23
N GLU A 81 5.60 0.90 -13.20
CA GLU A 81 6.64 -0.07 -13.58
C GLU A 81 7.73 -0.21 -12.51
N ALA A 82 7.89 0.81 -11.66
CA ALA A 82 8.78 0.75 -10.50
C ALA A 82 8.23 -0.12 -9.35
N VAL A 83 6.99 -0.62 -9.46
CA VAL A 83 6.40 -1.54 -8.48
C VAL A 83 6.87 -2.96 -8.79
N GLN A 84 7.83 -3.45 -8.00
CA GLN A 84 8.34 -4.82 -8.11
C GLN A 84 7.21 -5.86 -7.93
N HIS A 85 7.29 -6.94 -8.70
CA HIS A 85 6.42 -8.12 -8.58
C HIS A 85 6.52 -8.79 -7.21
N GLU A 86 5.62 -9.74 -6.93
CA GLU A 86 5.66 -10.52 -5.70
C GLU A 86 7.06 -11.12 -5.51
N ARG A 87 7.76 -10.71 -4.45
CA ARG A 87 8.93 -11.46 -3.99
C ARG A 87 8.37 -12.81 -3.57
N GLY A 88 8.97 -13.88 -4.08
CA GLY A 88 8.65 -15.23 -3.63
C GLY A 88 8.73 -15.33 -2.10
N PRO A 89 8.13 -16.38 -1.52
CA PRO A 89 8.17 -16.56 -0.07
C PRO A 89 9.62 -16.46 0.40
N ARG A 90 9.86 -15.69 1.46
CA ARG A 90 11.21 -15.58 2.03
C ARG A 90 11.71 -17.00 2.36
N ASN A 91 13.02 -17.23 2.26
CA ASN A 91 13.61 -18.54 2.55
C ASN A 91 13.18 -19.11 3.92
N SER A 92 12.89 -18.25 4.90
CA SER A 92 12.36 -18.60 6.21
C SER A 92 10.91 -19.07 6.17
N SER A 93 10.09 -18.50 5.30
CA SER A 93 8.72 -18.97 5.02
C SER A 93 8.73 -20.34 4.34
N LEU A 94 9.63 -20.55 3.38
CA LEU A 94 9.82 -21.84 2.69
C LEU A 94 10.35 -22.91 3.65
N ARG A 95 11.36 -22.59 4.47
CA ARG A 95 11.85 -23.49 5.51
C ARG A 95 10.75 -23.84 6.49
N ARG A 96 9.94 -22.87 6.93
CA ARG A 96 8.81 -23.13 7.83
C ARG A 96 7.74 -23.99 7.17
N GLN A 97 7.38 -23.75 5.91
CA GLN A 97 6.44 -24.61 5.16
C GLN A 97 6.97 -26.04 5.00
N ASN A 98 8.25 -26.20 4.63
CA ASN A 98 8.90 -27.50 4.55
C ASN A 98 8.96 -28.19 5.92
N LEU A 99 9.27 -27.47 7.01
CA LEU A 99 9.24 -28.04 8.37
C LEU A 99 7.84 -28.51 8.78
N LEU A 100 6.79 -27.78 8.40
CA LEU A 100 5.41 -28.17 8.67
C LEU A 100 4.97 -29.39 7.84
N LEU A 101 5.48 -29.53 6.61
CA LEU A 101 5.23 -30.70 5.76
C LEU A 101 5.99 -31.94 6.24
N GLU A 102 7.26 -31.78 6.63
CA GLU A 102 8.14 -32.87 7.06
C GLU A 102 7.85 -33.36 8.49
N HIS A 103 7.35 -32.49 9.38
CA HIS A 103 7.12 -32.82 10.79
C HIS A 103 5.74 -32.37 11.29
N PRO A 104 4.66 -33.14 10.99
CA PRO A 104 3.28 -32.77 11.32
C PRO A 104 3.04 -32.54 12.83
N ARG A 105 3.78 -33.23 13.71
CA ARG A 105 3.66 -33.08 15.17
C ARG A 105 4.18 -31.73 15.71
N LEU A 106 5.05 -31.02 14.97
CA LEU A 106 5.50 -29.67 15.33
C LEU A 106 4.49 -28.57 14.94
N ALA A 107 3.50 -28.87 14.09
CA ALA A 107 2.46 -27.91 13.73
C ALA A 107 1.54 -27.58 14.91
N LEU A 108 1.32 -28.55 15.81
CA LEU A 108 0.46 -28.42 17.00
C LEU A 108 1.05 -27.43 18.04
N SER A 109 2.37 -27.47 18.28
CA SER A 109 3.02 -26.59 19.27
C SER A 109 3.22 -25.14 18.81
N VAL A 110 3.05 -24.88 17.51
CA VAL A 110 3.12 -23.52 16.94
C VAL A 110 1.77 -22.81 17.04
N SER A 111 0.66 -23.54 17.01
CA SER A 111 -0.69 -22.97 17.17
C SER A 111 -0.90 -22.41 18.57
N GLU A 112 -0.32 -23.03 19.60
CA GLU A 112 -0.47 -22.62 21.01
C GLU A 112 0.29 -21.33 21.39
N ARG A 113 1.16 -20.78 20.52
CA ARG A 113 1.87 -19.51 20.80
C ARG A 113 1.22 -18.26 20.22
N ILE A 114 0.12 -18.38 19.48
CA ILE A 114 -0.59 -17.21 18.93
C ILE A 114 -1.67 -16.68 19.92
N ASP A 115 -2.09 -17.46 20.91
CA ASP A 115 -3.13 -17.08 21.88
C ASP A 115 -2.66 -16.28 23.11
N PHE A 116 -1.39 -15.88 23.21
CA PHE A 116 -0.90 -15.09 24.39
C PHE A 116 -0.35 -13.70 24.07
N LYS A 117 -0.93 -13.05 23.05
CA LYS A 117 -0.91 -11.59 22.90
C LYS A 117 -2.29 -11.11 22.42
N LEU A 118 -3.29 -11.29 23.27
CA LEU A 118 -4.41 -10.35 23.33
C LEU A 118 -4.02 -9.23 24.29
#